data_AF-A0A8S1DQG2-F1
#
_entry.id   AF-A0A8S1DQG2-F1
#
_cell.length_a   1.000
_cell.length_b   1.000
_cell.length_c   1.000
_cell.angle_alpha   90.00
_cell.angle_beta   90.00
_cell.angle_gamma   90.00
#
_symmetry.space_group_name_H-M   'P 1'
#
loop_
_entity.id
_entity.type
_entity.pdbx_description
1 polymer ?
#
loop_
_entity_poly.entity_id
_entity_poly.type
_entity_poly.pdbx_seq_one_letter_code
_entity_poly.pdbx_strand_id
1 'polypeptide(L)'
;MARMQVLLFVVLVAASVAAPPPSRYTNKYDGVDLDRILKNDRILTNYIKCLMDQGPCTSEGRELKRTLPDALETDCTKCNPNQKGAADKVINFLIQNRNNDWTRLVNKYDPSGAYQKRFEATLARN
;
A
#
# COMPACT_ATOMS: atom_id res chain seq x y z
N MET A 1 26.18 67.34 -3.62
CA MET A 1 27.03 66.13 -3.73
C MET A 1 26.36 65.05 -2.91
N ALA A 2 25.66 64.13 -3.57
CA ALA A 2 24.60 63.34 -2.97
C ALA A 2 24.98 61.85 -2.88
N ARG A 3 24.63 61.27 -1.72
CA ARG A 3 24.22 59.87 -1.49
C ARG A 3 25.32 58.83 -1.21
N MET A 4 25.69 58.87 0.07
CA MET A 4 25.85 57.75 0.99
C MET A 4 25.05 56.47 0.61
N GLN A 5 25.76 55.34 0.67
CA GLN A 5 25.30 53.96 0.91
C GLN A 5 24.29 53.34 -0.07
N VAL A 6 24.77 52.42 -0.90
CA VAL A 6 24.00 51.23 -1.31
C VAL A 6 24.85 50.01 -0.98
N LEU A 7 24.90 49.71 0.32
CA LEU A 7 25.42 48.45 0.84
C LEU A 7 24.52 47.31 0.35
N LEU A 8 25.17 46.27 -0.18
CA LEU A 8 24.61 44.96 -0.47
C LEU A 8 23.56 44.53 0.55
N PHE A 9 22.30 44.41 0.12
CA PHE A 9 21.36 43.47 0.70
C PHE A 9 20.53 42.87 -0.43
N VAL A 10 21.16 41.98 -1.20
CA VAL A 10 20.44 40.97 -1.97
C VAL A 10 19.85 40.02 -0.94
N VAL A 11 18.61 40.29 -0.52
CA VAL A 11 17.84 39.39 0.32
C VAL A 11 17.51 38.16 -0.54
N LEU A 12 18.36 37.14 -0.43
CA LEU A 12 18.08 35.80 -0.90
C LEU A 12 16.97 35.24 -0.01
N VAL A 13 15.71 35.48 -0.39
CA VAL A 13 14.58 34.75 0.20
C VAL A 13 14.65 33.33 -0.34
N ALA A 14 15.42 32.48 0.34
CA ALA A 14 15.32 31.04 0.18
C ALA A 14 13.96 30.61 0.75
N ALA A 15 12.92 30.69 -0.09
CA ALA A 15 11.67 30.02 0.16
C ALA A 15 11.96 28.52 0.19
N SER A 16 12.14 27.97 1.40
CA SER A 16 12.16 26.54 1.62
C SER A 16 10.79 26.02 1.21
N VAL A 17 10.70 25.47 0.01
CA VAL A 17 9.51 24.76 -0.45
C VAL A 17 9.43 23.49 0.39
N ALA A 18 8.77 23.56 1.54
CA ALA A 18 8.45 22.39 2.33
C ALA A 18 7.56 21.51 1.46
N ALA A 19 8.12 20.41 0.94
CA ALA A 19 7.34 19.42 0.21
C ALA A 19 6.17 18.98 1.09
N PRO A 20 4.94 18.90 0.55
CA PRO A 20 3.81 18.39 1.33
C PRO A 20 4.16 17.00 1.86
N PRO A 21 3.71 16.65 3.09
CA PRO A 21 4.00 15.36 3.67
C PRO A 21 3.55 14.24 2.71
N PRO A 22 4.31 13.14 2.58
CA PRO A 22 3.97 12.07 1.67
C PRO A 22 2.58 11.53 2.01
N SER A 23 1.67 11.48 1.03
CA SER A 23 0.32 10.94 1.22
C SER A 23 0.41 9.48 1.67
N ARG A 24 -0.09 9.15 2.87
CA ARG A 24 -0.14 7.79 3.41
C ARG A 24 -1.53 7.21 3.28
N TYR A 25 -1.65 5.88 3.25
CA TYR A 25 -2.95 5.23 3.46
C TYR A 25 -3.43 5.43 4.90
N THR A 26 -4.74 5.31 5.11
CA THR A 26 -5.31 5.39 6.46
C THR A 26 -4.74 4.29 7.35
N ASN A 27 -4.49 4.61 8.61
CA ASN A 27 -4.08 3.68 9.66
C ASN A 27 -5.26 3.16 10.50
N LYS A 28 -6.50 3.53 10.15
CA LYS A 28 -7.72 3.19 10.90
C LYS A 28 -7.89 1.68 11.14
N TYR A 29 -7.39 0.87 10.21
CA TYR A 29 -7.55 -0.59 10.22
C TYR A 29 -6.27 -1.35 10.56
N ASP A 30 -5.20 -0.66 10.97
CA ASP A 30 -3.93 -1.33 11.29
C ASP A 30 -4.03 -2.26 12.52
N GLY A 31 -5.06 -2.10 13.36
CA GLY A 31 -5.35 -2.94 14.52
C GLY A 31 -6.27 -4.13 14.25
N VAL A 32 -6.56 -4.44 12.98
CA VAL A 32 -7.39 -5.60 12.64
C VAL A 32 -6.67 -6.91 12.99
N ASP A 33 -7.39 -7.83 13.62
CA ASP A 33 -6.89 -9.16 13.95
C ASP A 33 -6.77 -10.02 12.69
N LEU A 34 -5.61 -9.90 12.05
CA LEU A 34 -5.30 -10.61 10.81
C LEU A 34 -5.27 -12.13 11.01
N ASP A 35 -4.81 -12.61 12.16
CA ASP A 35 -4.76 -14.05 12.45
C ASP A 35 -6.15 -14.67 12.52
N ARG A 36 -7.09 -13.97 13.16
CA ARG A 36 -8.48 -14.40 13.20
C ARG A 36 -9.11 -14.46 11.81
N ILE A 37 -8.79 -13.51 10.93
CA ILE A 37 -9.28 -13.51 9.55
C ILE A 37 -8.70 -14.70 8.78
N LEU A 38 -7.38 -14.89 8.81
CA LEU A 38 -6.70 -15.94 8.04
C LEU A 38 -7.08 -17.35 8.52
N LYS A 39 -7.29 -17.55 9.83
CA LYS A 39 -7.71 -18.85 10.40
C LYS A 39 -9.19 -19.15 10.24
N ASN A 40 -10.01 -18.20 9.78
CA ASN A 40 -11.45 -18.39 9.62
C ASN A 40 -11.83 -18.38 8.13
N ASP A 41 -12.00 -19.57 7.56
CA ASP A 41 -12.30 -19.74 6.14
C ASP A 41 -13.53 -18.97 5.66
N ARG A 42 -14.57 -18.85 6.50
CA ARG A 42 -15.78 -18.10 6.15
C ARG A 42 -15.48 -16.60 6.04
N ILE A 43 -14.74 -16.05 7.01
CA ILE A 43 -14.37 -14.63 7.00
C ILE A 43 -13.43 -14.35 5.83
N LEU A 44 -12.35 -15.13 5.69
CA LEU A 44 -11.39 -14.96 4.60
C LEU A 44 -12.05 -15.03 3.22
N THR A 45 -12.95 -16.00 3.01
CA THR A 45 -13.70 -16.13 1.75
C THR A 45 -14.58 -14.91 1.47
N ASN A 46 -15.15 -14.28 2.49
CA ASN A 46 -15.92 -13.04 2.30
C ASN A 46 -15.02 -11.86 1.88
N TYR A 47 -13.82 -11.73 2.46
CA TYR A 47 -12.84 -10.74 2.00
C TYR A 47 -12.43 -10.98 0.55
N ILE A 48 -12.12 -12.23 0.18
CA ILE A 48 -11.78 -12.58 -1.20
C ILE A 48 -12.94 -12.27 -2.15
N LYS A 49 -14.18 -12.61 -1.80
CA LYS A 49 -15.37 -12.27 -2.60
C LYS A 49 -15.52 -10.75 -2.76
N CYS A 50 -15.32 -9.98 -1.70
CA CYS A 50 -15.31 -8.52 -1.78
C CYS A 50 -14.27 -8.00 -2.78
N LEU A 51 -13.01 -8.45 -2.66
CA LEU A 51 -11.92 -8.10 -3.58
C LEU A 51 -12.23 -8.53 -5.02
N MET A 52 -12.93 -9.66 -5.19
CA MET A 52 -13.31 -10.19 -6.51
C MET A 52 -14.58 -9.58 -7.11
N ASP A 53 -15.26 -8.61 -6.46
CA ASP A 53 -16.59 -8.10 -6.89
C ASP A 53 -17.71 -9.15 -6.87
N GLN A 54 -17.60 -10.14 -6.00
CA GLN A 54 -18.51 -11.30 -5.92
C GLN A 54 -19.30 -11.33 -4.61
N GLY A 55 -19.29 -10.26 -3.83
CA GLY A 55 -19.97 -10.20 -2.56
C GLY A 55 -19.81 -8.85 -1.86
N PRO A 56 -20.49 -8.67 -0.71
CA PRO A 56 -20.43 -7.44 0.05
C PRO A 56 -19.05 -7.23 0.67
N CYS A 57 -18.68 -5.96 0.84
CA CYS A 57 -17.45 -5.55 1.50
C CYS A 57 -17.73 -4.96 2.87
N THR A 58 -16.92 -5.36 3.86
CA THR A 58 -16.77 -4.61 5.11
C THR A 58 -16.14 -3.25 4.82
N SER A 59 -16.19 -2.32 5.77
CA SER A 59 -15.55 -1.01 5.61
C SER A 59 -14.04 -1.11 5.37
N GLU A 60 -13.38 -2.04 6.06
CA GLU A 60 -11.97 -2.36 5.86
C GLU A 60 -11.73 -3.00 4.48
N GLY A 61 -12.50 -4.02 4.10
CA GLY A 61 -12.33 -4.69 2.80
C GLY A 61 -12.54 -3.73 1.64
N ARG A 62 -13.44 -2.74 1.78
CA ARG A 62 -13.64 -1.68 0.79
C ARG A 62 -12.45 -0.72 0.70
N GLU A 63 -11.85 -0.38 1.83
CA GLU A 63 -10.63 0.44 1.88
C GLU A 63 -9.47 -0.30 1.20
N LEU A 64 -9.22 -1.55 1.59
CA LEU A 64 -8.19 -2.41 0.99
C LEU A 64 -8.41 -2.52 -0.52
N LYS A 65 -9.62 -2.82 -0.96
CA LYS A 65 -9.96 -2.93 -2.37
C LYS A 65 -9.65 -1.65 -3.16
N ARG A 66 -9.87 -0.48 -2.56
CA ARG A 66 -9.63 0.82 -3.19
C ARG A 66 -8.14 1.13 -3.29
N THR A 67 -7.34 0.78 -2.27
CA THR A 67 -5.92 1.12 -2.21
C THR A 67 -5.03 0.09 -2.89
N LEU A 68 -5.49 -1.16 -3.03
CA LEU A 68 -4.69 -2.27 -3.55
C LEU A 68 -4.07 -2.01 -4.94
N PRO A 69 -4.78 -1.45 -5.95
CA PRO A 69 -4.17 -1.18 -7.25
C PRO A 69 -2.99 -0.19 -7.18
N ASP A 70 -3.18 0.92 -6.47
CA ASP A 70 -2.13 1.94 -6.25
C ASP A 70 -0.95 1.36 -5.45
N ALA A 71 -1.22 0.51 -4.46
CA ALA A 71 -0.17 -0.14 -3.68
C ALA A 71 0.68 -1.11 -4.53
N LEU A 72 0.06 -1.86 -5.45
CA LEU A 72 0.79 -2.77 -6.34
C LEU A 72 1.59 -2.01 -7.39
N GLU A 73 1.03 -0.93 -7.95
CA GLU A 73 1.69 -0.10 -8.96
C GLU A 73 2.89 0.65 -8.38
N THR A 74 2.75 1.20 -7.18
CA THR A 74 3.76 2.07 -6.55
C THR A 74 4.64 1.35 -5.53
N ASP A 75 4.62 0.03 -5.49
CA ASP A 75 5.39 -0.78 -4.54
C ASP A 75 5.16 -0.37 -3.07
N CYS A 76 3.90 -0.13 -2.73
CA CYS A 76 3.45 0.19 -1.38
C CYS A 76 4.19 1.41 -0.77
N THR A 77 4.59 2.40 -1.57
CA THR A 77 5.30 3.62 -1.10
C THR A 77 4.53 4.38 -0.02
N LYS A 78 3.19 4.33 -0.07
CA LYS A 78 2.29 4.98 0.89
C LYS A 78 1.97 4.13 2.12
N CYS A 79 2.42 2.88 2.15
CA CYS A 79 2.18 1.95 3.25
C CYS A 79 3.09 2.24 4.45
N ASN A 80 2.57 1.97 5.64
CA ASN A 80 3.38 1.97 6.86
C ASN A 80 3.97 0.56 7.14
N PRO A 81 4.88 0.40 8.12
CA PRO A 81 5.50 -0.89 8.41
C PRO A 81 4.50 -2.00 8.76
N ASN A 82 3.44 -1.69 9.50
CA ASN A 82 2.41 -2.68 9.87
C ASN A 82 1.66 -3.18 8.64
N GLN A 83 1.32 -2.28 7.72
CA GLN A 83 0.63 -2.61 6.47
C GLN A 83 1.49 -3.49 5.55
N LYS A 84 2.80 -3.22 5.48
CA LYS A 84 3.75 -4.06 4.71
C LYS A 84 3.86 -5.46 5.32
N GLY A 85 4.09 -5.56 6.63
CA GLY A 85 4.15 -6.87 7.30
C GLY A 85 2.84 -7.65 7.24
N ALA A 86 1.69 -6.96 7.31
CA ALA A 86 0.38 -7.57 7.11
C ALA A 86 0.22 -8.11 5.68
N ALA A 87 0.65 -7.34 4.66
CA ALA A 87 0.61 -7.77 3.27
C ALA A 87 1.47 -9.03 3.06
N ASP A 88 2.71 -9.05 3.55
CA ASP A 88 3.60 -10.21 3.43
C ASP A 88 2.99 -11.47 4.07
N LYS A 89 2.40 -11.33 5.26
CA LYS A 89 1.72 -12.43 5.96
C LYS A 89 0.53 -12.97 5.17
N VAL A 90 -0.32 -12.08 4.62
CA VAL A 90 -1.47 -12.47 3.80
C VAL A 90 -1.01 -13.18 2.53
N ILE A 91 -0.05 -12.62 1.82
CA ILE A 91 0.47 -13.18 0.56
C ILE A 91 1.02 -14.59 0.80
N ASN A 92 1.89 -14.75 1.79
CA ASN A 92 2.46 -16.05 2.14
C ASN A 92 1.37 -17.07 2.53
N PHE A 93 0.39 -16.65 3.33
CA PHE A 93 -0.72 -17.54 3.70
C PHE A 93 -1.54 -17.96 2.49
N LEU A 94 -1.88 -17.03 1.58
CA LEU A 94 -2.69 -17.32 0.40
C LEU A 94 -1.94 -18.24 -0.57
N ILE A 95 -0.64 -18.03 -0.80
CA ILE A 95 0.18 -18.91 -1.65
C ILE A 95 0.19 -20.33 -1.09
N GLN A 96 0.40 -20.50 0.22
CA GLN A 96 0.54 -21.81 0.85
C GLN A 96 -0.78 -22.56 1.04
N ASN A 97 -1.85 -21.85 1.42
CA ASN A 97 -3.10 -22.48 1.91
C ASN A 97 -4.29 -22.25 0.98
N ARG A 98 -4.24 -21.22 0.12
CA ARG A 98 -5.38 -20.78 -0.71
C ARG A 98 -4.94 -20.42 -2.12
N ASN A 99 -4.06 -21.23 -2.71
CA ASN A 99 -3.38 -20.91 -3.98
C ASN A 99 -4.37 -20.57 -5.11
N ASN A 100 -5.52 -21.24 -5.19
CA ASN A 100 -6.56 -20.92 -6.18
C ASN A 100 -7.11 -19.49 -6.02
N ASP A 101 -7.31 -19.03 -4.78
CA ASP A 101 -7.75 -17.66 -4.51
C ASP A 101 -6.62 -16.65 -4.78
N TRP A 102 -5.37 -17.01 -4.45
CA TRP A 102 -4.19 -16.22 -4.82
C TRP A 102 -4.12 -15.98 -6.33
N THR A 103 -4.18 -17.03 -7.14
CA THR A 103 -4.15 -16.93 -8.61
C THR A 103 -5.26 -16.04 -9.14
N ARG A 104 -6.48 -16.15 -8.59
CA ARG A 104 -7.62 -15.32 -8.99
C ARG A 104 -7.41 -13.84 -8.68
N LEU A 105 -6.86 -13.54 -7.50
CA LEU A 105 -6.54 -12.17 -7.09
C LEU A 105 -5.43 -11.57 -7.96
N VAL A 106 -4.36 -12.33 -8.22
CA VAL A 106 -3.27 -11.90 -9.12
C VAL A 106 -3.81 -11.58 -10.50
N ASN A 107 -4.59 -12.48 -11.10
CA ASN A 107 -5.15 -12.25 -12.44
C ASN A 107 -6.01 -10.99 -12.52
N LYS A 108 -6.63 -10.59 -11.40
CA LYS A 108 -7.45 -9.38 -11.32
C LYS A 108 -6.62 -8.11 -11.13
N TYR A 109 -5.64 -8.14 -10.23
CA TYR A 109 -4.95 -6.95 -9.74
C TYR A 109 -3.54 -6.75 -10.32
N ASP A 110 -2.89 -7.81 -10.79
CA ASP A 110 -1.58 -7.80 -11.42
C ASP A 110 -1.57 -8.63 -12.72
N PRO A 111 -2.42 -8.31 -13.72
CA PRO A 111 -2.51 -9.09 -14.96
C PRO A 111 -1.23 -9.08 -15.79
N SER A 112 -0.33 -8.11 -15.58
CA SER A 112 0.97 -8.04 -16.25
C SER A 112 2.07 -8.83 -15.51
N GLY A 113 1.79 -9.32 -14.30
CA GLY A 113 2.77 -9.97 -13.41
C GLY A 113 3.90 -9.04 -12.97
N ALA A 114 3.69 -7.71 -13.05
CA ALA A 114 4.73 -6.74 -12.78
C ALA A 114 5.04 -6.68 -11.27
N TYR A 115 4.02 -6.78 -10.42
CA TYR A 115 4.21 -6.87 -8.98
C TYR A 115 4.87 -8.19 -8.59
N GLN A 116 4.41 -9.33 -9.12
CA GLN A 116 5.02 -10.63 -8.82
C GLN A 116 6.52 -10.66 -9.10
N LYS A 117 6.95 -10.16 -10.27
CA LYS A 117 8.37 -10.07 -10.62
C LYS A 117 9.18 -9.22 -9.64
N ARG A 118 8.62 -8.10 -9.18
CA ARG A 118 9.27 -7.23 -8.18
C ARG A 118 9.33 -7.90 -6.81
N PHE A 119 8.25 -8.57 -6.41
CA PHE A 119 8.15 -9.26 -5.13
C PHE A 119 9.12 -10.44 -5.05
N GLU A 120 9.20 -11.27 -6.09
CA GLU A 120 10.17 -12.37 -6.20
C GLU A 120 11.62 -11.86 -6.13
N ALA A 121 11.92 -10.76 -6.82
CA ALA A 121 13.23 -10.12 -6.75
C ALA A 121 13.57 -9.56 -5.36
N THR A 122 12.56 -9.23 -4.55
CA THR A 122 12.72 -8.78 -3.16
C THR A 122 12.94 -9.96 -2.23
N LEU A 123 12.18 -11.05 -2.40
CA LEU A 123 12.35 -12.28 -1.63
C LEU A 123 13.70 -12.95 -1.88
N ALA A 124 14.20 -12.95 -3.12
CA ALA A 124 15.50 -13.53 -3.46
C ALA A 124 16.71 -12.76 -2.88
N ARG A 125 16.49 -11.59 -2.27
CA ARG A 125 17.54 -10.74 -1.66
C ARG A 125 17.61 -10.85 -0.14
N ASN A 126 16.69 -11.58 0.48
CA ASN A 126 16.60 -11.79 1.93
C ASN A 126 16.81 -13.27 2.27
#